data_AF-A0A183J275-F1
#
_entry.id   AF-A0A183J275-F1
#
_cell.length_a   1.000
_cell.length_b   1.000
_cell.length_c   1.000
_cell.angle_alpha   90.00
_cell.angle_beta   90.00
_cell.angle_gamma   90.00
#
_symmetry.space_group_name_H-M   'P 1'
#
loop_
_entity.id
_entity.type
_entity.pdbx_description
1 polymer ?
#
loop_
_entity_poly.entity_id
_entity_poly.type
_entity_poly.pdbx_seq_one_letter_code
_entity_poly.pdbx_strand_id
1 'polypeptide(L)'
;MDETNFKLNALFFRRVIMLLGMMYPRWTSITVPLTIFVLLVSILNEMLTYYVGVLPSEYFVVLTGRDRIGFNGLVVKRLFFSYRDQRITQDVEKTCRLFSDIFCRLVMAPFIIIYYSYQTYASTGYLGPLTIYAYFILATIVNKMAMSPVVRNVVKQEKKEGDFRFKHVGLRTHSEAIAFYHSSSLEKLLTNEELENLLKVQQKLMNWRFQLNFMTNLSDYFGGFLSYLILSVPVFFLGTYDHVPPAELSGLISRNAFYYLYLINSFSTLINLAQTFSDIAGTTHR
;
A
#
# COMPACT_ATOMS: atom_id res chain seq x y z
N MET A 1 13.22 18.21 -38.73
CA MET A 1 12.12 17.84 -37.83
C MET A 1 11.47 16.61 -38.43
N ASP A 2 11.99 15.41 -38.11
CA ASP A 2 11.36 14.16 -38.53
C ASP A 2 10.55 13.63 -37.35
N GLU A 3 9.23 13.72 -37.46
CA GLU A 3 8.28 13.04 -36.59
C GLU A 3 8.42 11.53 -36.79
N THR A 4 9.25 10.91 -35.95
CA THR A 4 9.37 9.45 -35.91
C THR A 4 8.09 8.87 -35.30
N ASN A 5 7.16 8.48 -36.18
CA ASN A 5 6.01 7.65 -35.86
C ASN A 5 6.48 6.36 -35.16
N PHE A 6 6.37 6.31 -33.83
CA PHE A 6 6.60 5.11 -33.02
C PHE A 6 5.51 4.08 -33.32
N LYS A 7 5.69 3.27 -34.38
CA LYS A 7 4.86 2.09 -34.64
C LYS A 7 5.49 0.87 -33.97
N LEU A 8 4.65 0.03 -33.35
CA LEU A 8 5.01 -1.30 -32.82
C LEU A 8 5.39 -2.24 -33.99
N ASN A 9 6.60 -2.06 -34.53
CA ASN A 9 7.12 -2.82 -35.67
C ASN A 9 7.85 -4.09 -35.19
N ALA A 10 8.02 -5.08 -36.08
CA ALA A 10 8.78 -6.31 -35.78
C ALA A 10 10.23 -6.03 -35.29
N LEU A 11 10.81 -4.89 -35.66
CA LEU A 11 12.10 -4.42 -35.17
C LEU A 11 12.08 -4.08 -33.67
N PHE A 12 10.95 -3.56 -33.15
CA PHE A 12 10.73 -3.32 -31.73
C PHE A 12 10.72 -4.65 -30.97
N PHE A 13 9.94 -5.64 -31.43
CA PHE A 13 9.92 -6.97 -30.81
C PHE A 13 11.28 -7.65 -30.84
N ARG A 14 12.03 -7.54 -31.94
CA ARG A 14 13.41 -8.06 -32.01
C ARG A 14 14.35 -7.41 -31.00
N ARG A 15 14.24 -6.09 -30.79
CA ARG A 15 15.00 -5.36 -29.75
C ARG A 15 14.59 -5.77 -28.34
N VAL A 16 13.30 -5.93 -28.09
CA VAL A 16 12.77 -6.41 -26.80
C VAL A 16 13.23 -7.84 -26.51
N ILE A 17 13.22 -8.73 -27.50
CA ILE A 17 13.70 -10.11 -27.35
C ILE A 17 15.21 -10.14 -27.08
N MET A 18 16.00 -9.27 -27.72
CA MET A 18 17.42 -9.12 -27.40
C MET A 18 17.65 -8.61 -25.97
N LEU A 19 16.85 -7.65 -25.50
CA LEU A 19 16.91 -7.15 -24.12
C LEU A 19 16.51 -8.22 -23.10
N LEU A 20 15.48 -9.03 -23.38
CA LEU A 20 15.10 -10.18 -22.56
C LEU A 20 16.21 -11.23 -22.52
N GLY A 21 16.88 -11.48 -23.64
CA GLY A 21 18.05 -12.36 -23.71
C GLY A 21 19.25 -11.84 -22.90
N MET A 22 19.44 -10.52 -22.83
CA MET A 22 20.45 -9.90 -21.96
C MET A 22 20.07 -9.93 -20.48
N MET A 23 18.77 -9.80 -20.16
CA MET A 23 18.27 -9.82 -18.77
C MET A 23 18.23 -11.25 -18.19
N TYR A 24 18.01 -12.26 -19.04
CA TYR A 24 18.03 -13.69 -18.69
C TYR A 24 19.09 -14.46 -19.50
N PRO A 25 20.38 -14.29 -19.19
CA PRO A 25 21.46 -14.88 -19.98
C PRO A 25 21.48 -16.42 -19.95
N ARG A 26 20.88 -17.05 -18.93
CA ARG A 26 20.69 -18.51 -18.81
C ARG A 26 19.36 -18.84 -18.13
N TRP A 27 18.62 -19.80 -18.69
CA TRP A 27 17.33 -20.30 -18.15
C TRP A 27 17.44 -20.93 -16.75
N THR A 28 18.65 -21.27 -16.31
CA THR A 28 18.99 -21.82 -14.99
C THR A 28 19.50 -20.77 -13.99
N SER A 29 19.52 -19.49 -14.36
CA SER A 29 19.88 -18.42 -13.44
C SER A 29 18.81 -18.26 -12.35
N ILE A 30 19.23 -17.95 -11.13
CA ILE A 30 18.34 -17.71 -9.97
C ILE A 30 17.31 -16.59 -10.22
N THR A 31 17.54 -15.73 -11.22
CA THR A 31 16.63 -14.67 -11.65
C THR A 31 15.37 -15.16 -12.37
N VAL A 32 15.46 -16.31 -13.06
CA VAL A 32 14.33 -16.91 -13.82
C VAL A 32 13.23 -17.45 -12.88
N PRO A 33 13.52 -18.30 -11.88
CA PRO A 33 12.48 -18.77 -10.96
C PRO A 33 11.91 -17.63 -10.12
N LEU A 34 12.73 -16.63 -9.74
CA LEU A 34 12.25 -15.43 -9.05
C LEU A 34 11.23 -14.67 -9.92
N THR A 35 11.52 -14.48 -11.20
CA THR A 35 10.60 -13.80 -12.15
C THR A 35 9.31 -14.59 -12.33
N ILE A 36 9.40 -15.91 -12.50
CA ILE A 36 8.23 -16.78 -12.64
C ILE A 36 7.36 -16.71 -11.38
N PHE A 37 7.99 -16.72 -10.20
CA PHE A 37 7.28 -16.55 -8.93
C PHE A 37 6.59 -15.19 -8.84
N VAL A 38 7.27 -14.08 -9.19
CA VAL A 38 6.67 -12.73 -9.24
C VAL A 38 5.45 -12.73 -10.17
N LEU A 39 5.58 -13.28 -11.37
CA LEU A 39 4.49 -13.33 -12.36
C LEU A 39 3.30 -14.15 -11.85
N LEU A 40 3.55 -15.31 -11.22
CA LEU A 40 2.51 -16.14 -10.64
C LEU A 40 1.77 -15.40 -9.52
N VAL A 41 2.50 -14.75 -8.60
CA VAL A 41 1.91 -13.96 -7.51
C VAL A 41 1.11 -12.77 -8.08
N SER A 42 1.60 -12.08 -9.10
CA SER A 42 0.88 -10.99 -9.76
C SER A 42 -0.41 -11.46 -10.44
N ILE A 43 -0.39 -12.60 -11.13
CA ILE A 43 -1.61 -13.18 -11.74
C ILE A 43 -2.61 -13.57 -10.65
N LEU A 44 -2.14 -14.19 -9.56
CA LEU A 44 -3.00 -14.52 -8.42
C LEU A 44 -3.62 -13.26 -7.79
N ASN A 45 -2.88 -12.17 -7.68
CA ASN A 45 -3.39 -10.87 -7.23
C ASN A 45 -4.56 -10.38 -8.08
N GLU A 46 -4.36 -10.35 -9.40
CA GLU A 46 -5.37 -9.86 -10.34
C GLU A 46 -6.61 -10.75 -10.36
N MET A 47 -6.42 -12.07 -10.26
CA MET A 47 -7.54 -13.00 -10.12
C MET A 47 -8.31 -12.74 -8.82
N LEU A 48 -7.63 -12.51 -7.70
CA LEU A 48 -8.27 -12.23 -6.42
C LEU A 48 -9.06 -10.92 -6.47
N THR A 49 -8.46 -9.86 -7.03
CA THR A 49 -9.09 -8.56 -7.23
C THR A 49 -10.30 -8.65 -8.18
N TYR A 50 -10.20 -9.42 -9.26
CA TYR A 50 -11.32 -9.68 -10.17
C TYR A 50 -12.49 -10.35 -9.45
N TYR A 51 -12.24 -11.41 -8.67
CA TYR A 51 -13.30 -12.08 -7.91
C TYR A 51 -13.93 -11.16 -6.86
N VAL A 52 -13.12 -10.37 -6.15
CA VAL A 52 -13.61 -9.36 -5.20
C VAL A 52 -14.44 -8.27 -5.89
N GLY A 53 -14.08 -7.88 -7.11
CA GLY A 53 -14.78 -6.85 -7.90
C GLY A 53 -16.09 -7.32 -8.55
N VAL A 54 -16.23 -8.61 -8.89
CA VAL A 54 -17.44 -9.18 -9.52
C VAL A 54 -18.50 -9.60 -8.50
N LEU A 55 -18.10 -9.84 -7.25
CA LEU A 55 -19.01 -10.21 -6.16
C LEU A 55 -20.23 -9.28 -5.98
N PRO A 56 -20.08 -7.93 -6.04
CA PRO A 56 -21.23 -7.02 -5.97
C PRO A 56 -22.16 -7.12 -7.18
N SER A 57 -21.63 -7.27 -8.40
CA SER A 57 -22.42 -7.23 -9.63
C SER A 57 -23.30 -8.47 -9.80
N GLU A 58 -22.79 -9.67 -9.47
CA GLU A 58 -23.61 -10.89 -9.44
C GLU A 58 -24.73 -10.78 -8.40
N TYR A 59 -24.47 -10.13 -7.28
CA TYR A 59 -25.47 -9.93 -6.23
C TYR A 59 -26.62 -9.03 -6.68
N PHE A 60 -26.33 -7.95 -7.40
CA PHE A 60 -27.37 -7.08 -7.97
C PHE A 60 -28.19 -7.80 -9.03
N VAL A 61 -27.56 -8.56 -9.94
CA VAL A 61 -28.27 -9.30 -11.00
C VAL A 61 -29.23 -10.35 -10.42
N VAL A 62 -28.79 -11.11 -9.42
CA VAL A 62 -29.64 -12.13 -8.77
C VAL A 62 -30.79 -11.51 -7.97
N LEU A 63 -30.57 -10.34 -7.33
CA LEU A 63 -31.64 -9.58 -6.68
C LEU A 63 -32.66 -9.02 -7.67
N THR A 64 -32.22 -8.49 -8.81
CA THR A 64 -33.11 -7.97 -9.86
C THR A 64 -33.86 -9.08 -10.59
N GLY A 65 -33.24 -10.25 -10.76
CA GLY A 65 -33.83 -11.43 -11.42
C GLY A 65 -34.81 -12.25 -10.57
N ARG A 66 -34.97 -11.96 -9.27
CA ARG A 66 -35.77 -12.76 -8.31
C ARG A 66 -35.48 -14.27 -8.34
N ASP A 67 -34.27 -14.67 -8.74
CA ASP A 67 -33.89 -16.07 -8.83
C ASP A 67 -33.48 -16.61 -7.45
N ARG A 68 -34.33 -17.46 -6.86
CA ARG A 68 -34.12 -18.03 -5.54
C ARG A 68 -33.01 -19.10 -5.50
N ILE A 69 -32.71 -19.75 -6.62
CA ILE A 69 -31.74 -20.84 -6.68
C ILE A 69 -30.32 -20.26 -6.78
N GLY A 70 -30.11 -19.27 -7.66
CA GLY A 70 -28.89 -18.48 -7.71
C GLY A 70 -28.62 -17.74 -6.39
N PHE A 71 -29.67 -17.23 -5.73
CA PHE A 71 -29.57 -16.59 -4.43
C PHE A 71 -29.08 -17.56 -3.34
N ASN A 72 -29.58 -18.80 -3.27
CA ASN A 72 -29.10 -19.78 -2.30
C ASN A 72 -27.63 -20.19 -2.54
N GLY A 73 -27.17 -20.30 -3.79
CA GLY A 73 -25.76 -20.57 -4.11
C GLY A 73 -24.83 -19.43 -3.69
N LEU A 74 -25.24 -18.19 -3.95
CA LEU A 74 -24.55 -16.97 -3.49
C LEU A 74 -24.57 -16.82 -1.96
N VAL A 75 -25.66 -17.23 -1.30
CA VAL A 75 -25.81 -17.24 0.17
C VAL A 75 -24.91 -18.29 0.82
N VAL A 76 -24.70 -19.46 0.20
CA VAL A 76 -23.74 -20.48 0.69
C VAL A 76 -22.29 -20.01 0.54
N LYS A 77 -21.95 -19.36 -0.59
CA LYS A 77 -20.64 -18.70 -0.78
C LYS A 77 -20.43 -17.56 0.24
N ARG A 78 -21.52 -16.92 0.67
CA ARG A 78 -21.56 -15.92 1.77
C ARG A 78 -21.41 -16.53 3.15
N LEU A 79 -22.03 -17.69 3.41
CA LEU A 79 -22.02 -18.38 4.71
C LEU A 79 -20.62 -18.87 5.09
N PHE A 80 -19.78 -19.20 4.10
CA PHE A 80 -18.37 -19.51 4.34
C PHE A 80 -17.52 -18.29 4.74
N PHE A 81 -17.99 -17.06 4.55
CA PHE A 81 -17.16 -15.84 4.71
C PHE A 81 -17.66 -14.76 5.69
N SER A 82 -18.89 -14.80 6.21
CA SER A 82 -19.25 -13.88 7.33
C SER A 82 -20.59 -14.15 8.02
N TYR A 83 -20.55 -13.99 9.36
CA TYR A 83 -21.68 -13.71 10.23
C TYR A 83 -22.21 -12.28 9.97
N ARG A 84 -23.50 -12.18 9.61
CA ARG A 84 -24.50 -11.15 9.97
C ARG A 84 -24.32 -9.65 9.58
N ASP A 85 -25.12 -9.26 8.59
CA ASP A 85 -25.77 -7.95 8.35
C ASP A 85 -25.03 -6.76 7.69
N GLN A 86 -25.79 -6.09 6.83
CA GLN A 86 -25.50 -5.23 5.68
C GLN A 86 -24.60 -3.98 5.88
N ARG A 87 -24.12 -3.71 7.10
CA ARG A 87 -23.00 -2.77 7.36
C ARG A 87 -21.64 -3.46 7.24
N ILE A 88 -21.61 -4.76 7.56
CA ILE A 88 -20.46 -5.65 7.44
C ILE A 88 -20.07 -5.86 5.97
N THR A 89 -21.01 -5.83 5.01
CA THR A 89 -20.66 -6.01 3.59
C THR A 89 -19.74 -4.91 3.04
N GLN A 90 -19.93 -3.64 3.45
CA GLN A 90 -19.07 -2.55 3.00
C GLN A 90 -17.69 -2.59 3.65
N ASP A 91 -17.62 -2.94 4.94
CA ASP A 91 -16.36 -3.04 5.66
C ASP A 91 -15.59 -4.31 5.25
N VAL A 92 -16.27 -5.44 5.02
CA VAL A 92 -15.66 -6.65 4.45
C VAL A 92 -15.19 -6.41 3.02
N GLU A 93 -15.96 -5.70 2.19
CA GLU A 93 -15.52 -5.35 0.83
C GLU A 93 -14.29 -4.43 0.86
N LYS A 94 -14.29 -3.40 1.72
CA LYS A 94 -13.12 -2.52 1.90
C LYS A 94 -11.91 -3.28 2.43
N THR A 95 -12.08 -4.09 3.48
CA THR A 95 -11.01 -4.89 4.05
C THR A 95 -10.50 -5.92 3.06
N CYS A 96 -11.36 -6.55 2.26
CA CYS A 96 -10.96 -7.55 1.27
C CYS A 96 -10.22 -6.92 0.08
N ARG A 97 -10.66 -5.75 -0.41
CA ARG A 97 -9.94 -4.97 -1.43
C ARG A 97 -8.56 -4.54 -0.92
N LEU A 98 -8.51 -3.93 0.26
CA LEU A 98 -7.25 -3.50 0.87
C LEU A 98 -6.33 -4.68 1.20
N PHE A 99 -6.89 -5.82 1.63
CA PHE A 99 -6.12 -7.03 1.86
C PHE A 99 -5.53 -7.57 0.57
N SER A 100 -6.31 -7.63 -0.53
CA SER A 100 -5.80 -8.00 -1.86
C SER A 100 -4.62 -7.12 -2.27
N ASP A 101 -4.77 -5.80 -2.16
CA ASP A 101 -3.74 -4.82 -2.54
C ASP A 101 -2.44 -4.97 -1.73
N ILE A 102 -2.55 -5.33 -0.45
CA ILE A 102 -1.42 -5.44 0.48
C ILE A 102 -0.78 -6.85 0.42
N PHE A 103 -1.59 -7.89 0.21
CA PHE A 103 -1.17 -9.29 0.32
C PHE A 103 0.00 -9.62 -0.57
N CYS A 104 -0.07 -9.25 -1.85
CA CYS A 104 1.02 -9.56 -2.78
C CYS A 104 2.31 -8.80 -2.43
N ARG A 105 2.21 -7.55 -1.97
CA ARG A 105 3.41 -6.80 -1.55
C ARG A 105 4.06 -7.42 -0.31
N LEU A 106 3.25 -7.91 0.63
CA LEU A 106 3.72 -8.58 1.85
C LEU A 106 4.38 -9.92 1.54
N VAL A 107 3.78 -10.73 0.66
CA VAL A 107 4.35 -12.01 0.23
C VAL A 107 5.64 -11.83 -0.55
N MET A 108 5.73 -10.81 -1.42
CA MET A 108 6.90 -10.57 -2.26
C MET A 108 8.09 -9.95 -1.50
N ALA A 109 7.82 -9.10 -0.51
CA ALA A 109 8.83 -8.38 0.26
C ALA A 109 9.99 -9.26 0.80
N PRO A 110 9.76 -10.40 1.50
CA PRO A 110 10.86 -11.21 2.04
C PRO A 110 11.77 -11.77 0.93
N PHE A 111 11.21 -12.21 -0.20
CA PHE A 111 12.00 -12.74 -1.31
C PHE A 111 12.89 -11.66 -1.94
N ILE A 112 12.32 -10.48 -2.16
CA ILE A 112 13.03 -9.32 -2.71
C ILE A 112 14.14 -8.87 -1.75
N ILE A 113 13.84 -8.75 -0.45
CA ILE A 113 14.81 -8.35 0.57
C ILE A 113 15.98 -9.32 0.65
N ILE A 114 15.72 -10.64 0.69
CA ILE A 114 16.77 -11.66 0.74
C ILE A 114 17.65 -11.59 -0.52
N TYR A 115 17.03 -11.55 -1.70
CA TYR A 115 17.76 -11.52 -2.97
C TYR A 115 18.65 -10.26 -3.09
N TYR A 116 18.08 -9.07 -2.88
CA TYR A 116 18.85 -7.83 -3.01
C TYR A 116 19.82 -7.60 -1.85
N SER A 117 19.57 -8.15 -0.66
CA SER A 117 20.58 -8.16 0.41
C SER A 117 21.81 -8.99 0.03
N TYR A 118 21.61 -10.17 -0.58
CA TYR A 118 22.72 -10.97 -1.07
C TYR A 118 23.51 -10.23 -2.16
N GLN A 119 22.82 -9.63 -3.13
CA GLN A 119 23.49 -8.86 -4.19
C GLN A 119 24.21 -7.61 -3.67
N THR A 120 23.65 -6.96 -2.64
CA THR A 120 24.28 -5.80 -1.98
C THR A 120 25.53 -6.22 -1.21
N TYR A 121 25.47 -7.36 -0.51
CA TYR A 121 26.62 -7.94 0.18
C TYR A 121 27.74 -8.29 -0.80
N ALA A 122 27.41 -8.88 -1.95
CA ALA A 122 28.39 -9.22 -2.98
C ALA A 122 29.06 -7.98 -3.61
N SER A 123 28.35 -6.86 -3.69
CA SER A 123 28.82 -5.63 -4.36
C SER A 123 29.68 -4.71 -3.47
N THR A 124 29.26 -4.46 -2.24
CA THR A 124 29.94 -3.51 -1.31
C THR A 124 30.48 -4.20 -0.06
N GLY A 125 30.32 -5.52 0.06
CA GLY A 125 30.66 -6.25 1.28
C GLY A 125 29.64 -6.02 2.39
N TYR A 126 30.04 -6.28 3.63
CA TYR A 126 29.14 -6.23 4.79
C TYR A 126 28.60 -4.83 5.12
N LEU A 127 29.33 -3.76 4.75
CA LEU A 127 28.95 -2.37 5.06
C LEU A 127 27.67 -1.94 4.33
N GLY A 128 27.46 -2.41 3.09
CA GLY A 128 26.30 -2.04 2.28
C GLY A 128 24.97 -2.47 2.93
N PRO A 129 24.74 -3.77 3.16
CA PRO A 129 23.53 -4.22 3.83
C PRO A 129 23.39 -3.62 5.23
N LEU A 130 24.48 -3.60 6.03
CA LEU A 130 24.45 -3.10 7.40
C LEU A 130 23.92 -1.67 7.51
N THR A 131 24.38 -0.77 6.64
CA THR A 131 23.93 0.64 6.62
C THR A 131 22.46 0.76 6.22
N ILE A 132 22.00 -0.01 5.24
CA ILE A 132 20.59 -0.04 4.80
C ILE A 132 19.68 -0.58 5.91
N TYR A 133 20.06 -1.68 6.57
CA TYR A 133 19.30 -2.24 7.68
C TYR A 133 19.26 -1.31 8.90
N ALA A 134 20.39 -0.66 9.24
CA ALA A 134 20.43 0.31 10.33
C ALA A 134 19.51 1.51 10.05
N TYR A 135 19.56 2.04 8.81
CA TYR A 135 18.65 3.08 8.37
C TYR A 135 17.18 2.64 8.42
N PHE A 136 16.86 1.43 7.97
CA PHE A 136 15.50 0.90 8.02
C PHE A 136 14.94 0.80 9.45
N ILE A 137 15.75 0.33 10.41
CA ILE A 137 15.34 0.25 11.81
C ILE A 137 15.01 1.66 12.35
N LEU A 138 15.88 2.64 12.09
CA LEU A 138 15.66 4.03 12.49
C LEU A 138 14.40 4.61 11.84
N ALA A 139 14.24 4.46 10.52
CA ALA A 139 13.07 4.92 9.79
C ALA A 139 11.77 4.28 10.30
N THR A 140 11.81 2.99 10.64
CA THR A 140 10.66 2.27 11.21
C THR A 140 10.30 2.79 12.59
N ILE A 141 11.27 3.05 13.46
CA ILE A 141 11.02 3.60 14.81
C ILE A 141 10.38 4.99 14.70
N VAL A 142 10.93 5.88 13.87
CA VAL A 142 10.42 7.24 13.68
C VAL A 142 8.99 7.22 13.12
N ASN A 143 8.73 6.44 12.06
CA ASN A 143 7.40 6.32 11.47
C ASN A 143 6.39 5.69 12.46
N LYS A 144 6.80 4.68 13.23
CA LYS A 144 5.96 4.04 14.25
C LYS A 144 5.58 5.01 15.37
N MET A 145 6.52 5.84 15.83
CA MET A 145 6.24 6.86 16.85
C MET A 145 5.25 7.91 16.33
N ALA A 146 5.39 8.35 15.07
CA ALA A 146 4.47 9.29 14.44
C ALA A 146 3.08 8.70 14.19
N MET A 147 2.97 7.38 13.98
CA MET A 147 1.72 6.66 13.71
C MET A 147 0.83 6.51 14.94
N SER A 148 1.41 6.28 16.13
CA SER A 148 0.67 6.10 17.39
C SER A 148 -0.41 7.17 17.67
N PRO A 149 -0.12 8.49 17.59
CA PRO A 149 -1.15 9.51 17.80
C PRO A 149 -2.22 9.54 16.69
N VAL A 150 -1.88 9.17 15.45
CA VAL A 150 -2.86 9.10 14.34
C VAL A 150 -3.94 8.08 14.67
N VAL A 151 -3.55 6.84 15.01
CA VAL A 151 -4.49 5.76 15.34
C VAL A 151 -5.45 6.15 16.46
N ARG A 152 -4.92 6.73 17.54
CA ARG A 152 -5.75 7.19 18.66
C ARG A 152 -6.77 8.26 18.25
N ASN A 153 -6.39 9.16 17.35
CA ASN A 153 -7.30 10.21 16.88
C ASN A 153 -8.30 9.68 15.83
N VAL A 154 -7.94 8.68 15.02
CA VAL A 154 -8.87 7.98 14.11
C VAL A 154 -10.01 7.35 14.90
N VAL A 155 -9.69 6.58 15.95
CA VAL A 155 -10.71 5.95 16.82
C VAL A 155 -11.62 6.99 17.47
N LYS A 156 -11.06 8.13 17.90
CA LYS A 156 -11.86 9.24 18.45
C LYS A 156 -12.77 9.89 17.42
N GLN A 157 -12.29 10.07 16.19
CA GLN A 157 -13.09 10.61 15.10
C GLN A 157 -14.26 9.67 14.78
N GLU A 158 -14.00 8.37 14.61
CA GLU A 158 -15.02 7.37 14.35
C GLU A 158 -16.11 7.34 15.43
N LYS A 159 -15.71 7.46 16.71
CA LYS A 159 -16.67 7.57 17.82
C LYS A 159 -17.54 8.82 17.69
N LYS A 160 -16.94 9.99 17.49
CA LYS A 160 -17.67 11.26 17.37
C LYS A 160 -18.55 11.33 16.14
N GLU A 161 -18.12 10.72 15.03
CA GLU A 161 -18.94 10.59 13.84
C GLU A 161 -20.14 9.66 14.09
N GLY A 162 -19.93 8.59 14.87
CA GLY A 162 -21.00 7.72 15.36
C GLY A 162 -22.04 8.48 16.19
N ASP A 163 -21.60 9.26 17.18
CA ASP A 163 -22.46 10.08 18.04
C ASP A 163 -23.29 11.09 17.21
N PHE A 164 -22.65 11.80 16.28
CA PHE A 164 -23.30 12.74 15.37
C PHE A 164 -24.35 12.06 14.48
N ARG A 165 -24.03 10.91 13.90
CA ARG A 165 -24.98 10.11 13.09
C ARG A 165 -26.16 9.62 13.92
N PHE A 166 -25.90 9.20 15.16
CA PHE A 166 -26.95 8.77 16.08
C PHE A 166 -27.90 9.92 16.42
N LYS A 167 -27.37 11.12 16.70
CA LYS A 167 -28.19 12.34 16.90
C LYS A 167 -29.06 12.64 15.68
N HIS A 168 -28.52 12.57 14.48
CA HIS A 168 -29.28 12.75 13.23
C HIS A 168 -30.40 11.72 13.03
N VAL A 169 -30.15 10.44 13.33
CA VAL A 169 -31.20 9.40 13.29
C VAL A 169 -32.28 9.69 14.34
N GLY A 170 -31.89 10.15 15.53
CA GLY A 170 -32.81 10.57 16.59
C GLY A 170 -33.73 11.71 16.14
N LEU A 171 -33.18 12.76 15.51
CA LEU A 171 -33.95 13.88 14.96
C LEU A 171 -34.95 13.44 13.89
N ARG A 172 -34.53 12.53 13.01
CA ARG A 172 -35.42 12.00 11.96
C ARG A 172 -36.57 11.20 12.53
N THR A 173 -36.32 10.43 13.59
CA THR A 173 -37.31 9.54 14.21
C THR A 173 -38.34 10.33 15.04
N HIS A 174 -37.92 11.42 15.69
CA HIS A 174 -38.77 12.25 16.56
C HIS A 174 -39.14 13.60 15.92
N SER A 175 -39.13 13.69 14.59
CA SER A 175 -39.36 14.94 13.85
C SER A 175 -40.73 15.56 14.14
N GLU A 176 -41.77 14.74 14.26
CA GLU A 176 -43.13 15.19 14.59
C GLU A 176 -43.22 15.81 15.98
N ALA A 177 -42.61 15.18 16.99
CA ALA A 177 -42.57 15.72 18.35
C ALA A 177 -41.80 17.05 18.41
N ILE A 178 -40.64 17.13 17.74
CA ILE A 178 -39.85 18.37 17.66
C ILE A 178 -40.64 19.49 17.00
N ALA A 179 -41.39 19.19 15.94
CA ALA A 179 -42.27 20.14 15.27
C ALA A 179 -43.42 20.60 16.17
N PHE A 180 -44.07 19.67 16.88
CA PHE A 180 -45.15 19.98 17.82
C PHE A 180 -44.70 20.91 18.95
N TYR A 181 -43.53 20.64 19.54
CA TYR A 181 -42.93 21.48 20.60
C TYR A 181 -42.20 22.72 20.06
N HIS A 182 -42.21 22.99 18.75
CA HIS A 182 -41.52 24.12 18.11
C HIS A 182 -40.03 24.24 18.50
N SER A 183 -39.37 23.11 18.80
CA SER A 183 -38.01 23.06 19.37
C SER A 183 -36.90 22.95 18.31
N SER A 184 -37.19 23.30 17.06
CA SER A 184 -36.27 23.17 15.92
C SER A 184 -34.98 23.98 16.08
N SER A 185 -35.06 25.21 16.60
CA SER A 185 -33.88 26.07 16.83
C SER A 185 -32.94 25.49 17.90
N LEU A 186 -33.50 24.94 18.98
CA LEU A 186 -32.75 24.28 20.05
C LEU A 186 -32.08 23.01 19.55
N GLU A 187 -32.80 22.14 18.85
CA GLU A 187 -32.24 20.91 18.29
C GLU A 187 -31.15 21.19 17.24
N LYS A 188 -31.31 22.26 16.44
CA LYS A 188 -30.28 22.72 15.52
C LYS A 188 -29.00 23.16 16.25
N LEU A 189 -29.13 23.91 17.35
CA LEU A 189 -27.99 24.36 18.14
C LEU A 189 -27.22 23.17 18.73
N LEU A 190 -27.92 22.24 19.37
CA LEU A 190 -27.32 21.02 19.94
C LEU A 190 -26.63 20.16 18.88
N THR A 191 -27.24 20.05 17.70
CA THR A 191 -26.67 19.26 16.59
C THR A 191 -25.43 19.93 15.99
N ASN A 192 -25.43 21.26 15.90
CA ASN A 192 -24.25 22.03 15.49
C ASN A 192 -23.09 21.89 16.50
N GLU A 193 -23.38 21.82 17.80
CA GLU A 193 -22.35 21.60 18.82
C GLU A 193 -21.67 20.23 18.65
N GLU A 194 -22.44 19.16 18.41
CA GLU A 194 -21.86 17.84 18.11
C GLU A 194 -21.08 17.82 16.80
N LEU A 195 -21.55 18.55 15.77
CA LEU A 195 -20.79 18.72 14.53
C LEU A 195 -19.46 19.44 14.76
N GLU A 196 -19.46 20.52 15.55
CA GLU A 196 -18.23 21.27 15.85
C GLU A 196 -17.24 20.41 16.63
N ASN A 197 -17.73 19.60 17.58
CA ASN A 197 -16.92 18.62 18.31
C ASN A 197 -16.29 17.58 17.37
N LEU A 198 -17.04 17.07 16.39
CA LEU A 198 -16.53 16.18 15.35
C LEU A 198 -15.45 16.87 14.49
N LEU A 199 -15.72 18.08 14.01
CA LEU A 199 -14.79 18.85 13.16
C LEU A 199 -13.48 19.15 13.88
N LYS A 200 -13.51 19.48 15.17
CA LYS A 200 -12.29 19.69 15.99
C LYS A 200 -11.41 18.43 16.03
N VAL A 201 -12.02 17.25 16.19
CA VAL A 201 -11.29 15.97 16.19
C VAL A 201 -10.76 15.65 14.80
N GLN A 202 -11.55 15.88 13.76
CA GLN A 202 -11.14 15.66 12.37
C GLN A 202 -9.98 16.58 11.96
N GLN A 203 -10.01 17.86 12.33
CA GLN A 203 -8.91 18.80 12.10
C GLN A 203 -7.64 18.36 12.83
N LYS A 204 -7.77 17.93 14.09
CA LYS A 204 -6.64 17.40 14.86
C LYS A 204 -6.05 16.16 14.20
N LEU A 205 -6.89 15.24 13.69
CA LEU A 205 -6.42 14.09 12.93
C LEU A 205 -5.67 14.54 11.66
N MET A 206 -6.20 15.49 10.91
CA MET A 206 -5.57 16.00 9.69
C MET A 206 -4.17 16.56 9.97
N ASN A 207 -3.99 17.33 11.06
CA ASN A 207 -2.68 17.85 11.44
C ASN A 207 -1.68 16.73 11.77
N TRP A 208 -2.13 15.67 12.45
CA TRP A 208 -1.27 14.50 12.71
C TRP A 208 -0.97 13.69 11.45
N ARG A 209 -1.93 13.55 10.53
CA ARG A 209 -1.71 12.92 9.22
C ARG A 209 -0.71 13.70 8.37
N PHE A 210 -0.79 15.02 8.39
CA PHE A 210 0.21 15.88 7.74
C PHE A 210 1.62 15.60 8.28
N GLN A 211 1.78 15.54 9.60
CA GLN A 211 3.07 15.23 10.22
C GLN A 211 3.58 13.83 9.87
N LEU A 212 2.70 12.81 9.87
CA LEU A 212 3.05 11.46 9.46
C LEU A 212 3.54 11.45 8.00
N ASN A 213 2.76 12.01 7.08
CA ASN A 213 3.11 12.09 5.66
C ASN A 213 4.44 12.83 5.43
N PHE A 214 4.67 13.91 6.17
CA PHE A 214 5.94 14.63 6.10
C PHE A 214 7.14 13.75 6.49
N MET A 215 7.04 13.03 7.61
CA MET A 215 8.11 12.15 8.10
C MET A 215 8.37 10.95 7.17
N THR A 216 7.31 10.40 6.59
CA THR A 216 7.40 9.28 5.65
C THR A 216 8.05 9.72 4.34
N ASN A 217 7.61 10.84 3.77
CA ASN A 217 8.23 11.39 2.56
C ASN A 217 9.70 11.75 2.80
N LEU A 218 10.02 12.38 3.94
CA LEU A 218 11.40 12.70 4.29
C LEU A 218 12.28 11.44 4.36
N SER A 219 11.75 10.36 4.95
CA SER A 219 12.43 9.07 4.99
C SER A 219 12.66 8.55 3.57
N ASP A 220 11.63 8.47 2.73
CA ASP A 220 11.75 7.94 1.36
C ASP A 220 12.80 8.69 0.52
N TYR A 221 12.82 10.03 0.58
CA TYR A 221 13.85 10.83 -0.10
C TYR A 221 15.26 10.62 0.49
N PHE A 222 15.37 10.52 1.81
CA PHE A 222 16.65 10.23 2.46
C PHE A 222 17.19 8.85 2.11
N GLY A 223 16.31 7.85 1.95
CA GLY A 223 16.68 6.52 1.45
C GLY A 223 17.28 6.58 0.04
N GLY A 224 16.67 7.36 -0.86
CA GLY A 224 17.24 7.62 -2.19
C GLY A 224 18.64 8.24 -2.12
N PHE A 225 18.83 9.26 -1.29
CA PHE A 225 20.14 9.89 -1.07
C PHE A 225 21.17 8.91 -0.47
N LEU A 226 20.77 8.11 0.53
CA LEU A 226 21.62 7.11 1.16
C LEU A 226 22.14 6.07 0.15
N SER A 227 21.32 5.70 -0.84
CA SER A 227 21.75 4.78 -1.91
C SER A 227 22.96 5.30 -2.68
N TYR A 228 23.02 6.60 -2.95
CA TYR A 228 24.16 7.24 -3.63
C TYR A 228 25.39 7.36 -2.72
N LEU A 229 25.20 7.58 -1.42
CA LEU A 229 26.30 7.56 -0.45
C LEU A 229 26.92 6.17 -0.32
N ILE A 230 26.13 5.10 -0.34
CA ILE A 230 26.67 3.74 -0.28
C ILE A 230 27.47 3.41 -1.55
N LEU A 231 27.05 3.90 -2.72
CA LEU A 231 27.79 3.74 -3.97
C LEU A 231 29.14 4.46 -3.97
N SER A 232 29.26 5.59 -3.26
CA SER A 232 30.50 6.35 -3.22
C SER A 232 31.61 5.66 -2.42
N VAL A 233 31.25 4.84 -1.43
CA VAL A 233 32.21 4.11 -0.57
C VAL A 233 33.16 3.20 -1.38
N PRO A 234 32.69 2.22 -2.19
CA PRO A 234 33.60 1.35 -2.93
C PRO A 234 34.31 2.07 -4.09
N VAL A 235 33.75 3.17 -4.61
CA VAL A 235 34.34 3.94 -5.72
C VAL A 235 35.48 4.85 -5.25
N PHE A 236 35.31 5.54 -4.12
CA PHE A 236 36.29 6.53 -3.64
C PHE A 236 37.15 6.05 -2.47
N PHE A 237 36.65 5.20 -1.59
CA PHE A 237 37.35 4.82 -0.35
C PHE A 237 38.05 3.46 -0.42
N LEU A 238 37.48 2.47 -1.11
CA LEU A 238 38.10 1.13 -1.19
C LEU A 238 39.01 0.94 -2.41
N GLY A 239 38.97 1.82 -3.42
CA GLY A 239 39.79 1.69 -4.65
C GLY A 239 39.59 0.38 -5.40
N THR A 240 38.52 -0.37 -5.10
CA THR A 240 38.28 -1.73 -5.62
C THR A 240 37.99 -1.76 -7.11
N TYR A 241 37.84 -0.60 -7.75
CA TYR A 241 37.51 -0.47 -9.16
C TYR A 241 38.55 0.29 -9.99
N ASP A 242 39.69 0.64 -9.39
CA ASP A 242 40.74 1.46 -10.03
C ASP A 242 41.38 0.79 -11.26
N HIS A 243 41.24 -0.54 -11.37
CA HIS A 243 41.75 -1.37 -12.44
C HIS A 243 40.73 -1.63 -13.56
N VAL A 244 39.49 -1.16 -13.42
CA VAL A 244 38.41 -1.41 -14.38
C VAL A 244 38.28 -0.22 -15.35
N PRO A 245 38.18 -0.46 -16.67
CA PRO A 245 38.03 0.63 -17.64
C PRO A 245 36.73 1.44 -17.40
N PRO A 246 36.71 2.75 -17.66
CA PRO A 246 35.58 3.63 -17.32
C PRO A 246 34.22 3.20 -17.90
N ALA A 247 34.24 2.57 -19.07
CA ALA A 247 33.04 2.05 -19.73
C ALA A 247 32.38 0.91 -18.92
N GLU A 248 33.17 -0.04 -18.43
CA GLU A 248 32.68 -1.18 -17.64
C GLU A 248 32.33 -0.76 -16.20
N LEU A 249 33.08 0.20 -15.65
CA LEU A 249 32.80 0.80 -14.35
C LEU A 249 31.41 1.45 -14.29
N SER A 250 31.03 2.19 -15.33
CA SER A 250 29.71 2.84 -15.39
C SER A 250 28.54 1.82 -15.37
N GLY A 251 28.69 0.69 -16.07
CA GLY A 251 27.71 -0.39 -16.09
C GLY A 251 27.60 -1.08 -14.73
N LEU A 252 28.73 -1.30 -14.06
CA LEU A 252 28.77 -1.89 -12.73
C LEU A 252 28.14 -0.99 -11.66
N ILE A 253 28.46 0.30 -11.67
CA ILE A 253 27.89 1.30 -10.76
C ILE A 253 26.38 1.38 -10.97
N SER A 254 25.91 1.44 -12.22
CA SER A 254 24.48 1.47 -12.53
C SER A 254 23.78 0.22 -11.98
N ARG A 255 24.33 -0.98 -12.21
CA ARG A 255 23.78 -2.23 -11.71
C ARG A 255 23.71 -2.26 -10.17
N ASN A 256 24.77 -1.84 -9.50
CA ASN A 256 24.83 -1.82 -8.04
C ASN A 256 23.88 -0.76 -7.45
N ALA A 257 23.72 0.38 -8.13
CA ALA A 257 22.75 1.42 -7.76
C ALA A 257 21.32 0.88 -7.79
N PHE A 258 21.00 0.08 -8.81
CA PHE A 258 19.71 -0.60 -8.88
C PHE A 258 19.51 -1.51 -7.66
N TYR A 259 20.50 -2.30 -7.26
CA TYR A 259 20.35 -3.19 -6.10
C TYR A 259 20.01 -2.43 -4.82
N TYR A 260 20.68 -1.30 -4.57
CA TYR A 260 20.48 -0.51 -3.34
C TYR A 260 19.13 0.20 -3.37
N LEU A 261 18.78 0.82 -4.50
CA LEU A 261 17.49 1.47 -4.67
C LEU A 261 16.32 0.48 -4.53
N TYR A 262 16.41 -0.72 -5.11
CA TYR A 262 15.37 -1.73 -4.97
C TYR A 262 15.23 -2.24 -3.53
N LEU A 263 16.34 -2.44 -2.82
CA LEU A 263 16.31 -2.86 -1.42
C LEU A 263 15.67 -1.78 -0.53
N ILE A 264 16.06 -0.52 -0.68
CA ILE A 264 15.51 0.61 0.06
C ILE A 264 14.03 0.80 -0.27
N ASN A 265 13.64 0.76 -1.55
CA ASN A 265 12.25 0.87 -1.96
C ASN A 265 11.39 -0.27 -1.39
N SER A 266 11.93 -1.49 -1.26
CA SER A 266 11.23 -2.61 -0.63
C SER A 266 10.95 -2.36 0.86
N PHE A 267 11.89 -1.72 1.55
CA PHE A 267 11.70 -1.31 2.94
C PHE A 267 10.74 -0.12 3.10
N SER A 268 10.85 0.91 2.26
CA SER A 268 9.92 2.04 2.22
C SER A 268 8.49 1.58 1.95
N THR A 269 8.30 0.67 0.98
CA THR A 269 6.98 0.12 0.68
C THR A 269 6.40 -0.65 1.87
N LEU A 270 7.20 -1.41 2.63
CA LEU A 270 6.75 -2.06 3.87
C LEU A 270 6.31 -1.06 4.95
N ILE A 271 7.03 0.05 5.12
CA ILE A 271 6.64 1.11 6.07
C ILE A 271 5.32 1.75 5.65
N ASN A 272 5.16 2.05 4.37
CA ASN A 272 3.92 2.60 3.81
C ASN A 272 2.74 1.62 3.96
N LEU A 273 2.98 0.32 3.80
CA LEU A 273 1.97 -0.72 4.03
C LEU A 273 1.58 -0.82 5.50
N ALA A 274 2.54 -0.67 6.43
CA ALA A 274 2.25 -0.66 7.86
C ALA A 274 1.33 0.50 8.26
N GLN A 275 1.41 1.65 7.58
CA GLN A 275 0.48 2.77 7.78
C GLN A 275 -0.94 2.41 7.36
N THR A 276 -1.10 1.81 6.17
CA THR A 276 -2.40 1.36 5.69
C THR A 276 -2.99 0.28 6.61
N PHE A 277 -2.17 -0.66 7.07
CA PHE A 277 -2.59 -1.68 8.03
C PHE A 277 -3.03 -1.07 9.36
N SER A 278 -2.37 -0.01 9.81
CA SER A 278 -2.74 0.71 11.03
C SER A 278 -4.09 1.42 10.93
N ASP A 279 -4.42 1.97 9.76
CA ASP A 279 -5.75 2.54 9.49
C ASP A 279 -6.84 1.44 9.50
N ILE A 280 -6.53 0.23 9.02
CA ILE A 280 -7.44 -0.95 9.04
C ILE A 280 -7.59 -1.54 10.44
N ALA A 281 -6.52 -1.62 11.23
CA ALA A 281 -6.58 -2.13 12.60
C ALA A 281 -7.47 -1.22 13.47
N GLY A 282 -7.44 0.09 13.23
CA GLY A 282 -8.32 1.06 13.89
C GLY A 282 -9.81 0.86 13.59
N THR A 283 -10.16 0.37 12.39
CA THR A 283 -11.55 0.08 12.01
C THR A 283 -11.99 -1.34 12.39
N THR A 284 -11.06 -2.29 12.44
CA THR A 284 -11.34 -3.71 12.76
C THR A 284 -11.49 -3.96 14.26
N HIS A 285 -10.86 -3.17 15.13
CA HIS A 285 -11.02 -3.25 16.59
C HIS A 285 -12.34 -2.62 17.09
N ARG A 286 -13.38 -2.60 16.26
CA ARG A 286 -14.74 -2.21 16.65
C ARG A 286 -15.44 -3.34 17.39
#